data_AF-A0A4Q4ZRK3-F1
#
_entry.id   AF-A0A4Q4ZRK3-F1
#
_cell.length_a   1.000
_cell.length_b   1.000
_cell.length_c   1.000
_cell.angle_alpha   90.00
_cell.angle_beta   90.00
_cell.angle_gamma   90.00
#
_symmetry.space_group_name_H-M   'P 1'
#
loop_
_entity.id
_entity.type
_entity.pdbx_description
1 polymer ?
#
loop_
_entity_poly.entity_id
_entity_poly.type
_entity_poly.pdbx_seq_one_letter_code
_entity_poly.pdbx_strand_id
1 'polypeptide(L)'
;MKKFHMSSLTTRLEVAFVGALVVGLSLHYHKIVRNEFYGYPQEWFPSVSATIGDRYPERSLFMLFIAITSGPRFALVGLWYLLTARRGKALPKFVAATGIFRTLACGGFTYVTSTDDHDRHDVFMISYIVATLPWTVGCIALSSPNSRAVKHRKRLAAAFFATIIPMVYLYIQHKVHRVPGAYTKYAFCEWSLIILDVAFDAVTVYDFSSLEIAVRDTQGLSNGSAGTSPCPIQYRDRFTSWERGFIVDEANYPSV
;
A
#
# COMPACT_ATOMS: atom_id res chain seq x y z
N MET A 1 -7.45 -10.01 -23.76
CA MET A 1 -6.90 -9.91 -22.39
C MET A 1 -6.83 -8.45 -21.98
N LYS A 2 -7.57 -8.03 -20.94
CA LYS A 2 -7.48 -6.67 -20.40
C LYS A 2 -6.25 -6.61 -19.47
N LYS A 3 -5.21 -5.85 -19.85
CA LYS A 3 -4.09 -5.54 -18.94
C LYS A 3 -4.65 -4.74 -17.76
N PHE A 4 -4.71 -5.35 -16.58
CA PHE A 4 -5.04 -4.64 -15.35
C PHE A 4 -3.86 -3.71 -15.02
N HIS A 5 -3.97 -2.43 -15.38
CA HIS A 5 -2.94 -1.45 -15.08
C HIS A 5 -2.97 -1.12 -13.58
N MET A 6 -2.06 -1.76 -12.84
CA MET A 6 -1.92 -1.61 -11.39
C MET A 6 -1.59 -0.16 -10.96
N SER A 7 -1.14 0.69 -11.89
CA SER A 7 -0.98 2.13 -11.67
C SER A 7 -2.26 2.82 -11.21
N SER A 8 -3.45 2.28 -11.53
CA SER A 8 -4.74 2.81 -11.08
C SER A 8 -4.97 2.69 -9.56
N LEU A 9 -4.26 1.79 -8.87
CA LEU A 9 -4.46 1.54 -7.43
C LEU A 9 -3.78 2.60 -6.56
N THR A 10 -2.59 3.06 -6.95
CA THR A 10 -1.88 4.14 -6.27
C THR A 10 -2.61 5.47 -6.42
N THR A 11 -3.14 5.77 -7.61
CA THR A 11 -3.89 7.00 -7.89
C THR A 11 -5.12 7.16 -6.98
N ARG A 12 -5.73 6.06 -6.53
CA ARG A 12 -6.94 6.09 -5.69
C ARG A 12 -6.66 6.48 -4.24
N LEU A 13 -5.47 6.16 -3.71
CA LEU A 13 -5.06 6.56 -2.36
C LEU A 13 -4.75 8.07 -2.29
N GLU A 14 -4.12 8.63 -3.32
CA GLU A 14 -3.87 10.07 -3.42
C GLU A 14 -5.17 10.87 -3.42
N VAL A 15 -6.20 10.37 -4.13
CA VAL A 15 -7.54 11.00 -4.16
C VAL A 15 -8.20 10.99 -2.78
N ALA A 16 -7.96 9.98 -1.95
CA ALA A 16 -8.51 9.89 -0.60
C ALA A 16 -8.02 11.01 0.32
N PHE A 17 -6.70 11.15 0.39
CA PHE A 17 -6.01 12.12 1.25
C PHE A 17 -6.20 13.56 0.76
N VAL A 18 -6.08 13.78 -0.55
CA VAL A 18 -6.30 15.10 -1.16
C VAL A 18 -7.78 15.48 -1.09
N GLY A 19 -8.69 14.55 -1.33
CA GLY A 19 -10.14 14.78 -1.23
C GLY A 19 -10.56 15.18 0.18
N ALA A 20 -10.09 14.46 1.21
CA ALA A 20 -10.34 14.81 2.60
C ALA A 20 -9.76 16.19 2.96
N LEU A 21 -8.54 16.50 2.51
CA LEU A 21 -7.91 17.80 2.74
C LEU A 21 -8.68 18.94 2.08
N VAL A 22 -9.08 18.80 0.81
CA VAL A 22 -9.85 19.84 0.09
C VAL A 22 -11.20 20.08 0.76
N VAL A 23 -11.92 19.03 1.13
CA VAL A 23 -13.22 19.15 1.82
C VAL A 23 -13.05 19.78 3.19
N GLY A 24 -12.05 19.36 3.97
CA GLY A 24 -11.75 19.91 5.28
C GLY A 24 -11.37 21.40 5.22
N LEU A 25 -10.49 21.79 4.29
CA LEU A 25 -10.11 23.18 4.07
C LEU A 25 -11.29 24.03 3.59
N SER A 26 -12.25 23.44 2.85
CA SER A 26 -13.41 24.18 2.32
C SER A 26 -14.51 24.39 3.35
N LEU A 27 -14.77 23.38 4.20
CA LEU A 27 -15.91 23.41 5.14
C LEU A 27 -15.52 23.84 6.56
N HIS A 28 -14.34 23.43 7.03
CA HIS A 28 -13.98 23.50 8.44
C HIS A 28 -12.60 24.11 8.72
N TYR A 29 -12.05 24.92 7.82
CA TYR A 29 -10.69 25.51 7.90
C TYR A 29 -10.26 25.96 9.31
N HIS A 30 -10.97 26.93 9.91
CA HIS A 30 -10.60 27.47 11.22
C HIS A 30 -10.72 26.46 12.37
N LYS A 31 -11.48 25.38 12.18
CA LYS A 31 -11.66 24.33 13.19
C LYS A 31 -10.56 23.28 13.10
N ILE A 32 -10.19 22.85 11.89
CA ILE A 32 -9.17 21.80 11.67
C ILE A 32 -7.74 22.31 11.85
N VAL A 33 -7.52 23.62 11.71
CA VAL A 33 -6.21 24.26 11.90
C VAL A 33 -5.93 24.57 13.39
N ARG A 34 -6.96 24.55 14.23
CA ARG A 34 -6.83 24.85 15.65
C ARG A 34 -6.17 23.68 16.39
N ASN A 35 -5.16 23.98 17.19
CA ASN A 35 -4.56 23.03 18.13
C ASN A 35 -5.04 23.30 19.57
N GLU A 36 -4.49 22.59 20.55
CA GLU A 36 -4.86 22.71 21.97
C GLU A 36 -4.61 24.10 22.58
N PHE A 37 -3.65 24.87 22.04
CA PHE A 37 -3.17 26.13 22.63
C PHE A 37 -3.44 27.36 21.74
N TYR A 38 -3.39 27.21 20.43
CA TYR A 38 -3.44 28.27 19.43
C TYR A 38 -4.36 27.89 18.26
N GLY A 39 -4.83 28.90 17.55
CA GLY A 39 -5.58 28.75 16.31
C GLY A 39 -5.06 29.72 15.25
N TYR A 40 -5.89 29.97 14.25
CA TYR A 40 -5.59 31.01 13.26
C TYR A 40 -5.47 32.38 13.95
N PRO A 41 -4.46 33.21 13.62
CA PRO A 41 -3.54 33.12 12.48
C PRO A 41 -2.18 32.43 12.75
N GLN A 42 -1.87 32.06 14.00
CA GLN A 42 -0.57 31.46 14.34
C GLN A 42 -0.42 30.07 13.74
N GLU A 43 -1.51 29.29 13.76
CA GLU A 43 -1.63 28.04 13.02
C GLU A 43 -2.47 28.26 11.77
N TRP A 44 -2.03 27.73 10.64
CA TRP A 44 -2.69 27.96 9.35
C TRP A 44 -2.77 26.71 8.46
N PHE A 45 -2.11 25.60 8.84
CA PHE A 45 -2.20 24.32 8.13
C PHE A 45 -2.61 23.19 9.08
N PRO A 46 -3.60 22.36 8.73
CA PRO A 46 -4.12 21.32 9.62
C PRO A 46 -3.25 20.06 9.63
N SER A 47 -3.13 19.42 10.80
CA SER A 47 -2.54 18.08 10.91
C SER A 47 -3.36 17.05 10.15
N VAL A 48 -2.74 15.90 9.85
CA VAL A 48 -3.44 14.79 9.20
C VAL A 48 -4.60 14.34 10.08
N SER A 49 -4.34 14.07 11.36
CA SER A 49 -5.34 13.56 12.31
C SER A 49 -6.54 14.51 12.45
N ALA A 50 -6.31 15.83 12.50
CA ALA A 50 -7.40 16.81 12.55
C ALA A 50 -8.20 16.85 11.24
N THR A 51 -7.52 16.69 10.09
CA THR A 51 -8.16 16.68 8.77
C THR A 51 -9.06 15.45 8.56
N ILE A 52 -8.69 14.29 9.11
CA ILE A 52 -9.40 13.03 8.85
C ILE A 52 -10.33 12.58 9.99
N GLY A 53 -10.14 13.10 11.21
CA GLY A 53 -10.80 12.58 12.40
C GLY A 53 -11.90 13.47 12.98
N ASP A 54 -11.79 14.80 12.81
CA ASP A 54 -12.53 15.71 13.70
C ASP A 54 -14.00 15.93 13.33
N ARG A 55 -14.35 15.90 12.04
CA ARG A 55 -15.66 16.41 11.60
C ARG A 55 -16.25 15.66 10.42
N TYR A 56 -17.57 15.72 10.35
CA TYR A 56 -18.36 15.29 9.20
C TYR A 56 -18.47 16.46 8.20
N PRO A 57 -18.38 16.24 6.87
CA PRO A 57 -18.33 14.95 6.15
C PRO A 57 -16.92 14.41 5.84
N GLU A 58 -15.85 15.14 6.10
CA GLU A 58 -14.47 14.77 5.76
C GLU A 58 -14.04 13.43 6.37
N ARG A 59 -14.42 13.16 7.63
CA ARG A 59 -14.20 11.88 8.30
C ARG A 59 -14.82 10.71 7.54
N SER A 60 -16.09 10.84 7.16
CA SER A 60 -16.82 9.76 6.48
C SER A 60 -16.27 9.49 5.08
N LEU A 61 -15.90 10.55 4.34
CA LEU A 61 -15.25 10.41 3.03
C LEU A 61 -13.90 9.73 3.15
N PHE A 62 -13.07 10.13 4.11
CA PHE A 62 -11.77 9.53 4.35
C PHE A 62 -11.89 8.03 4.69
N MET A 63 -12.76 7.67 5.63
CA MET A 63 -13.03 6.28 6.01
C MET A 63 -13.48 5.44 4.81
N LEU A 64 -14.38 5.97 3.97
CA LEU A 64 -14.85 5.28 2.77
C LEU A 64 -13.70 5.01 1.79
N PHE A 65 -12.86 6.01 1.53
CA PHE A 65 -11.73 5.82 0.62
C PHE A 65 -10.68 4.85 1.17
N ILE A 66 -10.41 4.86 2.47
CA ILE A 66 -9.52 3.87 3.11
C ILE A 66 -10.13 2.46 3.03
N ALA A 67 -11.45 2.32 3.22
CA ALA A 67 -12.14 1.04 3.05
C ALA A 67 -11.97 0.50 1.62
N ILE A 68 -12.20 1.35 0.60
CA ILE A 68 -12.06 0.97 -0.82
C ILE A 68 -10.61 0.60 -1.17
N THR A 69 -9.64 1.29 -0.58
CA THR A 69 -8.21 1.06 -0.84
C THR A 69 -7.61 -0.07 0.00
N SER A 70 -8.32 -0.58 1.00
CA SER A 70 -7.86 -1.70 1.85
C SER A 70 -7.66 -3.01 1.08
N GLY A 71 -8.62 -3.40 0.22
CA GLY A 71 -8.53 -4.61 -0.62
C GLY A 71 -7.28 -4.64 -1.51
N PRO A 72 -7.04 -3.59 -2.32
CA PRO A 72 -5.76 -3.36 -3.01
C PRO A 72 -4.51 -3.58 -2.17
N ARG A 73 -4.51 -3.07 -0.94
CA ARG A 73 -3.38 -3.11 -0.04
C ARG A 73 -3.11 -4.52 0.47
N PHE A 74 -4.15 -5.25 0.86
CA PHE A 74 -4.03 -6.67 1.20
C PHE A 74 -3.58 -7.51 0.00
N ALA A 75 -4.09 -7.22 -1.20
CA ALA A 75 -3.65 -7.87 -2.42
C ALA A 75 -2.16 -7.62 -2.70
N LEU A 76 -1.67 -6.39 -2.51
CA LEU A 76 -0.26 -6.05 -2.64
C LEU A 76 0.61 -6.88 -1.69
N VAL A 77 0.22 -6.99 -0.40
CA VAL A 77 0.95 -7.81 0.58
C VAL A 77 0.94 -9.29 0.18
N GLY A 78 -0.20 -9.81 -0.27
CA GLY A 78 -0.34 -11.19 -0.72
C GLY A 78 0.50 -11.50 -1.97
N LEU A 79 0.44 -10.63 -2.98
CA LEU A 79 1.24 -10.76 -4.20
C LEU A 79 2.74 -10.65 -3.91
N TRP A 80 3.14 -9.74 -3.01
CA TRP A 80 4.52 -9.63 -2.56
C TRP A 80 5.01 -10.91 -1.87
N TYR A 81 4.17 -11.51 -1.02
CA TYR A 81 4.47 -12.80 -0.41
C TYR A 81 4.62 -13.91 -1.46
N LEU A 82 3.69 -14.02 -2.42
CA LEU A 82 3.76 -15.03 -3.48
C LEU A 82 5.02 -14.89 -4.35
N LEU A 83 5.39 -13.65 -4.70
CA LEU A 83 6.58 -13.37 -5.50
C LEU A 83 7.88 -13.72 -4.77
N THR A 84 7.91 -13.55 -3.44
CA THR A 84 9.12 -13.73 -2.63
C THR A 84 9.19 -15.06 -1.88
N ALA A 85 8.11 -15.84 -1.88
CA ALA A 85 8.01 -17.12 -1.20
C ALA A 85 9.04 -18.12 -1.76
N ARG A 86 9.96 -18.56 -0.90
CA ARG A 86 10.90 -19.65 -1.19
C ARG A 86 10.82 -20.73 -0.11
N ARG A 87 10.95 -22.00 -0.52
CA ARG A 87 10.98 -23.13 0.42
C ARG A 87 12.08 -22.94 1.47
N GLY A 88 11.74 -23.13 2.75
CA GLY A 88 12.69 -23.07 3.87
C GLY A 88 13.10 -21.66 4.33
N LYS A 89 12.56 -20.57 3.76
CA LYS A 89 12.88 -19.20 4.20
C LYS A 89 11.73 -18.60 5.02
N ALA A 90 12.04 -18.15 6.24
CA ALA A 90 11.07 -17.50 7.13
C ALA A 90 10.85 -16.02 6.81
N LEU A 91 11.82 -15.36 6.16
CA LEU A 91 11.78 -13.91 5.89
C LEU A 91 10.53 -13.47 5.09
N PRO A 92 10.13 -14.11 3.97
CA PRO A 92 8.90 -13.74 3.26
C PRO A 92 7.64 -13.83 4.13
N LYS A 93 7.55 -14.87 4.98
CA LYS A 93 6.41 -15.06 5.90
C LYS A 93 6.35 -13.96 6.94
N PHE A 94 7.50 -13.61 7.52
CA PHE A 94 7.61 -12.50 8.47
C PHE A 94 7.18 -11.17 7.84
N VAL A 95 7.70 -10.86 6.65
CA VAL A 95 7.34 -9.61 5.93
C VAL A 95 5.86 -9.57 5.59
N ALA A 96 5.26 -10.69 5.18
CA ALA A 96 3.82 -10.78 4.94
C ALA A 96 3.01 -10.52 6.21
N ALA A 97 3.39 -11.14 7.34
CA ALA A 97 2.73 -10.91 8.62
C ALA A 97 2.84 -9.45 9.07
N THR A 98 4.03 -8.85 8.93
CA THR A 98 4.24 -7.41 9.19
C THR A 98 3.38 -6.54 8.28
N GLY A 99 3.26 -6.86 6.99
CA GLY A 99 2.44 -6.11 6.05
C GLY A 99 0.94 -6.17 6.37
N ILE A 100 0.45 -7.33 6.79
CA ILE A 100 -0.93 -7.50 7.27
C ILE A 100 -1.15 -6.67 8.53
N PHE A 101 -0.26 -6.79 9.52
CA PHE A 101 -0.34 -6.01 10.76
C PHE A 101 -0.31 -4.50 10.49
N ARG A 102 0.60 -4.03 9.63
CA ARG A 102 0.66 -2.62 9.17
C ARG A 102 -0.65 -2.18 8.54
N THR A 103 -1.26 -3.01 7.70
CA THR A 103 -2.55 -2.69 7.06
C THR A 103 -3.68 -2.60 8.08
N LEU A 104 -3.72 -3.50 9.07
CA LEU A 104 -4.69 -3.46 10.16
C LEU A 104 -4.49 -2.25 11.08
N ALA A 105 -3.25 -1.92 11.45
CA ALA A 105 -2.93 -0.74 12.24
C ALA A 105 -3.36 0.55 11.53
N CYS A 106 -3.24 0.60 10.19
CA CYS A 106 -3.75 1.70 9.38
C CYS A 106 -5.26 1.86 9.47
N GLY A 107 -6.01 0.76 9.39
CA GLY A 107 -7.45 0.76 9.68
C GLY A 107 -7.72 1.21 11.12
N GLY A 108 -6.94 0.72 12.09
CA GLY A 108 -7.06 1.06 13.51
C GLY A 108 -7.09 2.56 13.77
N PHE A 109 -6.05 3.30 13.36
CA PHE A 109 -6.02 4.76 13.57
C PHE A 109 -7.01 5.52 12.66
N THR A 110 -7.42 4.93 11.54
CA THR A 110 -8.44 5.54 10.66
C THR A 110 -9.84 5.49 11.27
N TYR A 111 -10.21 4.37 11.90
CA TYR A 111 -11.54 4.17 12.47
C TYR A 111 -11.65 4.60 13.93
N VAL A 112 -10.58 4.46 14.70
CA VAL A 112 -10.44 5.03 16.05
C VAL A 112 -9.79 6.39 15.90
N THR A 113 -10.60 7.41 15.65
CA THR A 113 -10.13 8.77 15.36
C THR A 113 -9.58 9.45 16.61
N SER A 114 -8.67 10.41 16.45
CA SER A 114 -8.08 11.19 17.54
C SER A 114 -9.11 11.92 18.42
N THR A 115 -10.29 12.22 17.86
CA THR A 115 -11.42 12.84 18.57
C THR A 115 -12.20 11.85 19.45
N ASP A 116 -12.21 10.57 19.08
CA ASP A 116 -12.97 9.54 19.79
C ASP A 116 -12.15 8.98 20.95
N ASP A 117 -10.88 8.64 20.70
CA ASP A 117 -9.93 8.16 21.70
C ASP A 117 -8.49 8.46 21.24
N HIS A 118 -7.90 9.50 21.83
CA HIS A 118 -6.56 9.96 21.46
C HIS A 118 -5.47 8.92 21.76
N ASP A 119 -5.55 8.25 22.90
CA ASP A 119 -4.53 7.30 23.34
C ASP A 119 -4.52 6.06 22.43
N ARG A 120 -5.69 5.51 22.12
CA ARG A 120 -5.80 4.36 21.22
C ARG A 120 -5.41 4.73 19.78
N HIS A 121 -5.83 5.91 19.30
CA HIS A 121 -5.43 6.43 18.00
C HIS A 121 -3.91 6.46 17.86
N ASP A 122 -3.22 7.04 18.84
CA ASP A 122 -1.77 7.19 18.82
C ASP A 122 -1.05 5.84 18.93
N VAL A 123 -1.56 4.91 19.73
CA VAL A 123 -1.03 3.54 19.77
C VAL A 123 -1.10 2.87 18.40
N PHE A 124 -2.22 3.00 17.66
CA PHE A 124 -2.34 2.44 16.32
C PHE A 124 -1.42 3.15 15.31
N MET A 125 -1.31 4.48 15.39
CA MET A 125 -0.42 5.27 14.53
C MET A 125 1.06 4.93 14.77
N ILE A 126 1.51 4.85 16.02
CA ILE A 126 2.89 4.46 16.36
C ILE A 126 3.14 3.01 15.95
N SER A 127 2.21 2.10 16.20
CA SER A 127 2.30 0.70 15.77
C SER A 127 2.46 0.59 14.25
N TYR A 128 1.75 1.43 13.49
CA TYR A 128 1.88 1.53 12.05
C TYR A 128 3.29 1.98 11.61
N ILE A 129 3.80 3.06 12.20
CA ILE A 129 5.14 3.59 11.89
C ILE A 129 6.22 2.56 12.23
N VAL A 130 6.14 1.95 13.42
CA VAL A 130 7.08 0.92 13.86
C VAL A 130 7.04 -0.30 12.94
N ALA A 131 5.84 -0.77 12.55
CA ALA A 131 5.68 -1.88 11.61
C ALA A 131 6.14 -1.55 10.19
N THR A 132 6.17 -0.27 9.81
CA THR A 132 6.68 0.19 8.51
C THR A 132 8.17 -0.07 8.34
N LEU A 133 8.95 -0.09 9.43
CA LEU A 133 10.39 -0.41 9.38
C LEU A 133 10.69 -1.86 8.96
N PRO A 134 10.19 -2.91 9.64
CA PRO A 134 10.40 -4.29 9.21
C PRO A 134 9.78 -4.57 7.84
N TRP A 135 8.65 -3.93 7.49
CA TRP A 135 8.09 -4.00 6.14
C TRP A 135 9.06 -3.46 5.09
N THR A 136 9.59 -2.25 5.31
CA THR A 136 10.50 -1.56 4.39
C THR A 136 11.81 -2.31 4.21
N VAL A 137 12.46 -2.69 5.32
CA VAL A 137 13.71 -3.45 5.32
C VAL A 137 13.51 -4.81 4.65
N GLY A 138 12.41 -5.49 4.99
CA GLY A 138 12.03 -6.78 4.39
C GLY A 138 11.80 -6.70 2.88
N CYS A 139 11.08 -5.67 2.42
CA CYS A 139 10.86 -5.44 0.99
C CYS A 139 12.18 -5.17 0.26
N ILE A 140 13.08 -4.36 0.84
CA ILE A 140 14.39 -4.08 0.24
C ILE A 140 15.27 -5.35 0.20
N ALA A 141 15.26 -6.15 1.27
CA ALA A 141 16.06 -7.37 1.37
C ALA A 141 15.58 -8.50 0.43
N LEU A 142 14.26 -8.60 0.20
CA LEU A 142 13.67 -9.60 -0.69
C LEU A 142 13.63 -9.17 -2.16
N SER A 143 13.82 -7.88 -2.44
CA SER A 143 13.89 -7.36 -3.82
C SER A 143 15.09 -7.92 -4.56
N SER A 144 14.96 -8.15 -5.87
CA SER A 144 16.09 -8.62 -6.67
C SER A 144 17.23 -7.59 -6.68
N PRO A 145 18.49 -8.04 -6.49
CA PRO A 145 19.64 -7.16 -6.63
C PRO A 145 19.65 -6.65 -8.07
N ASN A 146 19.76 -5.33 -8.25
CA ASN A 146 19.85 -4.63 -9.55
C ASN A 146 18.54 -4.13 -10.20
N SER A 147 17.42 -4.09 -9.46
CA SER A 147 16.21 -3.42 -9.93
C SER A 147 16.23 -1.90 -9.65
N ARG A 148 15.77 -1.10 -10.62
CA ARG A 148 15.45 0.34 -10.45
C ARG A 148 14.55 0.56 -9.22
N ALA A 149 13.70 -0.41 -8.89
CA ALA A 149 12.83 -0.42 -7.71
C ALA A 149 13.62 -0.31 -6.40
N VAL A 150 14.74 -1.04 -6.23
CA VAL A 150 15.55 -0.99 -5.00
C VAL A 150 16.15 0.39 -4.78
N LYS A 151 16.60 1.06 -5.85
CA LYS A 151 17.14 2.43 -5.76
C LYS A 151 16.08 3.44 -5.35
N HIS A 152 14.84 3.30 -5.83
CA HIS A 152 13.72 4.14 -5.41
C HIS A 152 13.30 3.83 -3.96
N ARG A 153 13.15 2.55 -3.60
CA ARG A 153 12.83 2.11 -2.23
C ARG A 153 13.82 2.64 -1.20
N LYS A 154 15.14 2.53 -1.46
CA LYS A 154 16.16 3.04 -0.54
C LYS A 154 16.08 4.55 -0.34
N ARG A 155 15.85 5.32 -1.42
CA ARG A 155 15.70 6.78 -1.35
C ARG A 155 14.44 7.19 -0.59
N LEU A 156 13.31 6.55 -0.89
CA LEU A 156 12.04 6.81 -0.21
C LEU A 156 12.08 6.41 1.26
N ALA A 157 12.65 5.24 1.58
CA ALA A 157 12.86 4.80 2.95
C ALA A 157 13.77 5.79 3.72
N ALA A 158 14.89 6.20 3.13
CA ALA A 158 15.78 7.17 3.74
C ALA A 158 15.06 8.51 3.99
N ALA A 159 14.29 9.01 3.02
CA ALA A 159 13.49 10.22 3.17
C ALA A 159 12.42 10.09 4.26
N PHE A 160 11.73 8.94 4.34
CA PHE A 160 10.72 8.67 5.36
C PHE A 160 11.34 8.73 6.76
N PHE A 161 12.41 7.96 7.02
CA PHE A 161 13.07 7.97 8.33
C PHE A 161 13.76 9.30 8.65
N ALA A 162 14.31 9.99 7.65
CA ALA A 162 14.88 11.33 7.84
C ALA A 162 13.81 12.35 8.24
N THR A 163 12.58 12.23 7.74
CA THR A 163 11.45 13.13 8.06
C THR A 163 10.92 12.92 9.48
N ILE A 164 11.11 11.73 10.07
CA ILE A 164 10.70 11.46 11.47
C ILE A 164 11.47 12.35 12.46
N ILE A 165 12.77 12.62 12.21
CA ILE A 165 13.62 13.41 13.11
C ILE A 165 13.06 14.84 13.33
N PRO A 166 12.86 15.67 12.28
CA PRO A 166 12.26 16.99 12.46
C PRO A 166 10.81 16.91 12.94
N MET A 167 10.06 15.87 12.57
CA MET A 167 8.69 15.67 13.06
C MET A 167 8.64 15.55 14.58
N VAL A 168 9.48 14.70 15.19
CA VAL A 168 9.53 14.52 16.65
C VAL A 168 10.00 15.81 17.34
N TYR A 169 11.00 16.50 16.79
CA TYR A 169 11.42 17.79 17.31
C TYR A 169 10.28 18.82 17.32
N LEU A 170 9.56 18.96 16.21
CA LEU A 170 8.44 19.90 16.08
C LEU A 170 7.25 19.51 16.96
N TYR A 171 7.01 18.21 17.15
CA TYR A 171 6.02 17.70 18.09
C TYR A 171 6.30 18.16 19.53
N ILE A 172 7.56 18.04 19.98
CA ILE A 172 7.98 18.52 21.32
C ILE A 172 7.84 20.04 21.41
N GLN A 173 8.21 20.79 20.38
CA GLN A 173 8.04 22.25 20.34
C GLN A 173 6.57 22.67 20.44
N HIS A 174 5.67 21.92 19.80
CA HIS A 174 4.23 22.15 19.85
C HIS A 174 3.62 21.78 21.21
N LYS A 175 3.87 20.55 21.71
CA LYS A 175 3.20 20.01 22.91
C LYS A 175 3.82 20.52 24.22
N VAL A 176 5.15 20.57 24.31
CA VAL A 176 5.86 20.90 25.55
C VAL A 176 6.21 22.38 25.61
N HIS A 177 6.87 22.89 24.56
CA HIS A 177 7.33 24.29 24.55
C HIS A 177 6.25 25.29 24.10
N ARG A 178 5.12 24.81 23.56
CA ARG A 178 3.96 25.61 23.15
C ARG A 178 4.36 26.77 22.24
N VAL A 179 5.27 26.52 21.30
CA VAL A 179 5.74 27.54 20.36
C VAL A 179 4.67 27.78 19.28
N PRO A 180 4.24 29.03 19.03
CA PRO A 180 3.24 29.32 18.01
C PRO A 180 3.77 28.98 16.60
N GLY A 181 2.94 28.31 15.79
CA GLY A 181 3.28 27.90 14.42
C GLY A 181 4.11 26.61 14.33
N ALA A 182 4.49 26.02 15.47
CA ALA A 182 5.18 24.73 15.49
C ALA A 182 4.27 23.59 15.02
N TYR A 183 2.97 23.67 15.31
CA TYR A 183 1.98 22.67 14.90
C TYR A 183 1.80 22.63 13.37
N THR A 184 1.72 23.79 12.72
CA THR A 184 1.66 23.87 11.25
C THR A 184 2.89 23.23 10.59
N LYS A 185 4.10 23.49 11.12
CA LYS A 185 5.34 22.87 10.61
C LYS A 185 5.34 21.37 10.83
N TYR A 186 4.88 20.92 12.01
CA TYR A 186 4.71 19.51 12.32
C TYR A 186 3.74 18.82 11.35
N ALA A 187 2.60 19.46 11.05
CA ALA A 187 1.61 18.94 10.10
C ALA A 187 2.22 18.68 8.72
N PHE A 188 3.07 19.57 8.19
CA PHE A 188 3.75 19.31 6.92
C PHE A 188 4.63 18.05 6.95
N CYS A 189 5.29 17.77 8.07
CA CYS A 189 6.05 16.53 8.21
C CYS A 189 5.14 15.29 8.24
N GLU A 190 3.98 15.35 8.92
CA GLU A 190 3.01 14.24 8.91
C GLU A 190 2.49 13.94 7.50
N TRP A 191 2.05 14.98 6.78
CA TRP A 191 1.59 14.84 5.39
C TRP A 191 2.71 14.28 4.49
N SER A 192 3.95 14.74 4.68
CA SER A 192 5.10 14.24 3.94
C SER A 192 5.36 12.75 4.20
N LEU A 193 5.24 12.29 5.45
CA LEU A 193 5.40 10.87 5.79
C LEU A 193 4.37 10.00 5.06
N ILE A 194 3.11 10.43 5.00
CA ILE A 194 2.06 9.70 4.29
C ILE A 194 2.36 9.60 2.80
N ILE A 195 2.76 10.71 2.18
CA ILE A 195 3.11 10.73 0.76
C ILE A 195 4.29 9.79 0.49
N LEU A 196 5.34 9.85 1.32
CA LEU A 196 6.52 9.01 1.18
C LEU A 196 6.19 7.52 1.35
N ASP A 197 5.28 7.20 2.26
CA ASP A 197 4.82 5.85 2.54
C ASP A 197 3.97 5.26 1.40
N VAL A 198 3.00 6.03 0.90
CA VAL A 198 2.22 5.64 -0.30
C VAL A 198 3.13 5.52 -1.52
N ALA A 199 4.08 6.45 -1.70
CA ALA A 199 5.06 6.38 -2.77
C ALA A 199 5.96 5.14 -2.66
N PHE A 200 6.33 4.71 -1.45
CA PHE A 200 7.10 3.49 -1.24
C PHE A 200 6.31 2.25 -1.70
N ASP A 201 5.04 2.16 -1.32
CA ASP A 201 4.17 1.05 -1.74
C ASP A 201 3.93 1.11 -3.27
N ALA A 202 3.88 2.30 -3.88
CA ALA A 202 3.76 2.48 -5.33
C ALA A 202 4.92 1.90 -6.14
N VAL A 203 6.13 1.83 -5.56
CA VAL A 203 7.31 1.26 -6.24
C VAL A 203 7.12 -0.23 -6.55
N THR A 204 6.19 -0.92 -5.88
CA THR A 204 5.85 -2.32 -6.19
C THR A 204 5.34 -2.52 -7.61
N VAL A 205 4.83 -1.47 -8.27
CA VAL A 205 4.46 -1.51 -9.70
C VAL A 205 5.64 -1.96 -10.58
N TYR A 206 6.87 -1.58 -10.23
CA TYR A 206 8.05 -2.02 -10.97
C TYR A 206 8.34 -3.52 -10.76
N ASP A 207 8.08 -4.07 -9.57
CA ASP A 207 8.29 -5.49 -9.30
C ASP A 207 7.18 -6.36 -9.90
N PHE A 208 5.97 -5.83 -9.99
CA PHE A 208 4.85 -6.52 -10.61
C PHE A 208 4.86 -6.45 -12.14
N SER A 209 5.77 -5.68 -12.74
CA SER A 209 5.95 -5.67 -14.19
C SER A 209 6.39 -7.02 -14.78
N SER A 210 7.00 -7.88 -13.95
CA SER A 210 7.40 -9.25 -14.31
C SER A 210 6.38 -10.32 -13.90
N LEU A 211 5.28 -9.94 -13.23
CA LEU A 211 4.24 -10.88 -12.81
C LEU A 211 3.13 -11.01 -13.85
N GLU A 212 2.85 -12.24 -14.26
CA GLU A 212 1.66 -12.59 -15.03
C GLU A 212 0.71 -13.43 -14.17
N ILE A 213 -0.55 -12.99 -14.04
CA ILE A 213 -1.60 -13.71 -13.33
C ILE A 213 -2.56 -14.27 -14.39
N ALA A 214 -2.53 -15.59 -14.60
CA ALA A 214 -3.46 -16.29 -15.45
C ALA A 214 -4.57 -16.94 -14.59
N VAL A 215 -5.80 -16.46 -14.73
CA VAL A 215 -6.98 -17.11 -14.12
C VAL A 215 -7.51 -18.13 -15.12
N ARG A 216 -7.47 -19.42 -14.76
CA ARG A 216 -7.99 -20.51 -15.58
C ARG A 216 -9.22 -21.11 -14.92
N ASP A 217 -10.31 -21.15 -15.66
CA ASP A 217 -11.49 -21.92 -15.27
C ASP A 217 -11.24 -23.40 -15.63
N THR A 218 -11.05 -24.21 -14.60
CA THR A 218 -10.79 -25.66 -14.76
C THR A 218 -12.07 -26.46 -14.92
N GLN A 219 -13.23 -25.88 -14.64
CA GLN A 219 -14.52 -26.56 -14.67
C GLN A 219 -15.42 -26.07 -15.82
N GLY A 220 -14.99 -25.04 -16.58
CA GLY A 220 -15.71 -24.53 -17.74
C GLY A 220 -17.07 -23.90 -17.43
N LEU A 221 -17.30 -23.55 -16.15
CA LEU A 221 -18.55 -22.95 -15.66
C LEU A 221 -18.73 -21.50 -16.13
N SER A 222 -17.63 -20.83 -16.50
CA SER A 222 -17.61 -19.45 -17.00
C SER A 222 -17.94 -19.32 -18.51
N ASN A 223 -18.49 -20.37 -19.11
CA ASN A 223 -19.06 -20.30 -20.45
C ASN A 223 -20.46 -19.65 -20.42
N GLY A 224 -20.50 -18.34 -20.64
CA GLY A 224 -21.61 -17.76 -21.37
C GLY A 224 -21.60 -18.36 -22.78
N SER A 225 -22.68 -19.06 -23.14
CA SER A 225 -22.79 -19.88 -24.34
C SER A 225 -22.43 -19.14 -25.63
N ALA A 226 -21.44 -19.65 -26.37
CA ALA A 226 -21.47 -19.83 -27.82
C ALA A 226 -20.31 -20.74 -28.23
N GLY A 227 -20.64 -21.89 -28.83
CA GLY A 227 -19.74 -23.01 -29.02
C GLY A 227 -18.49 -22.69 -29.85
N THR A 228 -17.36 -23.19 -29.38
CA THR A 228 -16.41 -24.03 -30.15
C THR A 228 -15.45 -24.60 -29.11
N SER A 229 -15.60 -25.89 -28.81
CA SER A 229 -14.68 -26.62 -27.93
C SER A 229 -13.27 -26.64 -28.55
N PRO A 230 -12.19 -26.40 -27.80
CA PRO A 230 -10.91 -26.99 -28.12
C PRO A 230 -10.72 -28.24 -27.25
N CYS A 231 -10.56 -29.36 -27.93
CA CYS A 231 -10.18 -30.66 -27.37
C CYS A 231 -8.99 -30.51 -26.39
N PRO A 232 -8.97 -31.17 -25.22
CA PRO A 232 -7.81 -31.13 -24.34
C PRO A 232 -6.71 -32.00 -24.95
N ILE A 233 -5.76 -31.37 -25.67
CA ILE A 233 -4.49 -32.02 -25.97
C ILE A 233 -3.75 -32.19 -24.64
N GLN A 234 -3.82 -33.40 -24.10
CA GLN A 234 -3.08 -33.81 -22.92
C GLN A 234 -1.60 -33.94 -23.30
N TYR A 235 -0.81 -32.88 -23.12
CA TYR A 235 0.65 -33.00 -23.18
C TYR A 235 1.11 -33.80 -21.96
N ARG A 236 1.28 -35.11 -22.16
CA ARG A 236 1.93 -36.00 -21.20
C ARG A 236 3.43 -35.79 -21.34
N ASP A 237 3.99 -34.84 -20.58
CA ASP A 237 5.43 -34.65 -20.47
C ASP A 237 6.09 -35.91 -19.89
N ARG A 238 6.42 -36.86 -20.76
CA ARG A 238 7.30 -37.98 -20.45
C ARG A 238 8.72 -37.47 -20.71
N PHE A 239 9.34 -36.89 -19.68
CA PHE A 239 10.78 -36.67 -19.68
C PHE A 239 11.48 -38.03 -19.70
N THR A 240 11.93 -38.46 -20.87
CA THR A 240 12.96 -39.48 -21.01
C THR A 240 14.01 -38.98 -21.97
N SER A 241 15.17 -38.63 -21.40
CA SER A 241 16.51 -38.61 -21.99
C SER A 241 16.70 -37.88 -23.33
N TRP A 242 17.52 -36.83 -23.29
CA TRP A 242 18.08 -36.18 -24.46
C TRP A 242 19.09 -37.10 -25.17
N GLU A 243 18.76 -37.61 -26.35
CA GLU A 243 19.76 -37.94 -27.35
C GLU A 243 19.29 -37.54 -28.76
N ARG A 244 20.11 -36.70 -29.40
CA ARG A 244 20.25 -36.43 -30.85
C ARG A 244 19.01 -35.91 -31.59
N GLY A 245 19.18 -34.67 -32.07
CA GLY A 245 18.15 -33.84 -32.70
C GLY A 245 17.47 -34.42 -33.94
N PHE A 246 16.43 -33.67 -34.34
CA PHE A 246 15.33 -33.94 -35.27
C PHE A 246 14.06 -34.45 -34.58
N ILE A 247 13.06 -33.55 -34.48
CA ILE A 247 11.66 -33.92 -34.28
C ILE A 247 11.01 -33.85 -35.66
N VAL A 248 10.60 -35.01 -36.16
CA VAL A 248 9.60 -35.16 -37.22
C VAL A 248 8.33 -35.58 -36.49
N ASP A 249 7.29 -34.75 -36.51
CA ASP A 249 5.97 -35.15 -36.01
C ASP A 249 5.13 -35.71 -37.17
N GLU A 250 4.88 -37.01 -37.12
CA GLU A 250 4.00 -37.74 -38.02
C GLU A 250 2.57 -37.69 -37.45
N ALA A 251 1.66 -36.97 -38.13
CA ALA A 251 0.26 -36.84 -37.72
C ALA A 251 -0.52 -38.09 -38.15
N ASN A 252 -0.87 -38.96 -37.20
CA ASN A 252 -1.68 -40.14 -37.44
C ASN A 252 -3.18 -39.82 -37.26
N TYR A 253 -3.96 -39.93 -38.33
CA TYR A 253 -5.43 -39.78 -38.30
C TYR A 253 -6.08 -41.10 -37.84
N PRO A 254 -7.04 -41.08 -36.89
CA PRO A 254 -7.88 -42.24 -36.66
C PRO A 254 -8.97 -42.33 -37.74
N SER A 255 -9.11 -43.53 -38.31
CA SER A 255 -10.16 -43.92 -39.23
C SER A 255 -11.44 -44.33 -38.50
N VAL A 256 -12.55 -43.80 -39.03
CA VAL A 256 -13.99 -44.11 -38.79
C VAL A 256 -14.59 -43.59 -37.49
#